data_AF-A0A2D7G8Y0-F1
#
_entry.id   AF-A0A2D7G8Y0-F1
#
_cell.length_a   1.000
_cell.length_b   1.000
_cell.length_c   1.000
_cell.angle_alpha   90.00
_cell.angle_beta   90.00
_cell.angle_gamma   90.00
#
_symmetry.space_group_name_H-M   'P 1'
#
loop_
_entity.id
_entity.type
_entity.pdbx_description
1 polymer ?
#
loop_
_entity_poly.entity_id
_entity_poly.type
_entity_poly.pdbx_seq_one_letter_code
_entity_poly.pdbx_strand_id
1 'polypeptide(L)' 'MNFRAYYKQWFIDPKADFLSGLVVALALIPEAIAFSIIAGVDPKVGLYASFSIAVLCAFTGGRPGMISAATAA' A
#
# COMPACT_ATOMS: atom_id res chain seq x y z
N MET A 1 10.44 -12.55 -21.61
CA MET A 1 9.63 -12.62 -20.37
C MET A 1 8.64 -13.77 -20.49
N ASN A 2 8.62 -14.70 -19.55
CA ASN A 2 7.84 -15.94 -19.64
C ASN A 2 6.37 -15.66 -19.21
N PHE A 3 5.38 -15.81 -20.09
CA PHE A 3 3.95 -15.58 -19.78
C PHE A 3 3.47 -16.39 -18.56
N ARG A 4 3.99 -17.61 -18.38
CA ARG A 4 3.74 -18.44 -17.20
C ARG A 4 4.20 -17.82 -15.88
N ALA A 5 5.28 -17.04 -15.91
CA ALA A 5 5.79 -16.37 -14.71
C ALA A 5 4.84 -15.23 -14.27
N TYR A 6 4.27 -14.49 -15.23
CA TYR A 6 3.31 -13.41 -14.96
C TYR A 6 2.00 -13.94 -14.38
N TYR A 7 1.50 -15.05 -14.95
CA TYR A 7 0.30 -15.72 -14.45
C TYR A 7 0.48 -16.28 -13.04
N LYS A 8 1.66 -16.83 -12.72
CA LYS A 8 2.01 -17.18 -11.35
C LYS A 8 2.07 -15.92 -10.48
N GLN A 9 2.76 -14.86 -10.90
CA GLN A 9 2.92 -13.63 -10.11
C GLN A 9 1.60 -13.01 -9.65
N TRP A 10 0.55 -13.07 -10.49
CA TRP A 10 -0.77 -12.53 -10.17
C TRP A 10 -1.65 -13.45 -9.32
N PHE A 11 -1.37 -14.76 -9.29
CA PHE A 11 -2.27 -15.76 -8.70
C PHE A 11 -1.53 -16.79 -7.83
N ILE A 12 -0.37 -16.45 -7.26
CA ILE A 12 0.40 -17.36 -6.39
C ILE A 12 -0.42 -17.68 -5.13
N ASP A 13 -0.87 -16.68 -4.36
CA ASP A 13 -1.60 -16.90 -3.10
C ASP A 13 -2.52 -15.71 -2.72
N PRO A 14 -3.74 -15.63 -3.29
CA PRO A 14 -4.66 -14.51 -3.04
C PRO A 14 -5.07 -14.38 -1.57
N LYS A 15 -5.03 -15.47 -0.80
CA LYS A 15 -5.31 -15.45 0.65
C LYS A 15 -4.20 -14.74 1.43
N ALA A 16 -2.94 -15.01 1.08
CA ALA A 16 -1.80 -14.38 1.73
C ALA A 16 -1.68 -12.90 1.34
N ASP A 17 -1.95 -12.55 0.08
CA ASP A 17 -1.97 -11.17 -0.40
C ASP A 17 -3.08 -10.34 0.27
N PHE A 18 -4.27 -10.93 0.46
CA PHE A 18 -5.36 -10.27 1.17
C PHE A 18 -5.04 -10.07 2.66
N LEU A 19 -4.55 -11.11 3.34
CA LEU A 19 -4.20 -11.02 4.76
C LEU A 19 -3.05 -10.03 4.99
N SER A 20 -2.01 -10.07 4.16
CA SER A 20 -0.89 -9.12 4.25
C SER A 20 -1.32 -7.67 3.98
N GLY A 21 -2.16 -7.45 2.96
CA GLY A 21 -2.75 -6.14 2.69
C GLY A 21 -3.59 -5.60 3.85
N LEU A 22 -4.39 -6.45 4.49
CA LEU A 22 -5.20 -6.06 5.65
C LEU A 22 -4.35 -5.74 6.88
N VAL A 23 -3.34 -6.57 7.17
CA VAL A 23 -2.40 -6.33 8.27
C VAL A 23 -1.68 -4.99 8.09
N VAL A 24 -1.23 -4.72 6.87
CA VAL A 24 -0.48 -3.49 6.59
C VAL A 24 -1.40 -2.27 6.58
N ALA A 25 -2.63 -2.38 6.05
CA ALA A 25 -3.61 -1.31 6.14
C ALA A 25 -3.88 -0.90 7.60
N LEU A 26 -3.98 -1.88 8.52
CA LEU A 26 -4.13 -1.61 9.95
C LEU A 26 -2.89 -0.94 10.56
N ALA A 27 -1.69 -1.36 10.14
CA ALA A 27 -0.43 -0.75 10.59
C ALA A 27 -0.25 0.70 10.10
N LEU A 28 -0.76 1.02 8.90
CA LEU A 28 -0.63 2.33 8.27
C LEU A 28 -1.55 3.41 8.87
N ILE A 29 -2.63 3.03 9.57
CA ILE A 29 -3.55 3.99 10.20
C ILE A 29 -2.84 4.89 11.22
N PRO A 30 -2.17 4.35 12.26
CA PRO A 30 -1.45 5.19 13.23
C PRO A 30 -0.28 5.95 12.60
N GLU A 31 0.41 5.36 11.61
CA GLU A 31 1.55 5.98 10.92
C GLU A 31 1.12 7.24 10.13
N ALA A 32 0.05 7.14 9.34
CA ALA A 32 -0.49 8.27 8.58
C ALA A 32 -1.03 9.40 9.47
N ILE A 33 -1.62 9.06 10.63
CA ILE A 33 -2.10 10.03 11.62
C ILE A 33 -0.91 10.76 12.25
N ALA A 34 0.12 10.03 12.70
CA ALA A 34 1.31 10.61 13.31
C ALA A 34 2.03 11.57 12.34
N PHE A 35 2.20 11.18 11.08
CA PHE A 35 2.86 12.03 10.07
C PHE A 35 2.04 13.26 9.71
N SER A 36 0.72 13.15 9.64
CA SER A 36 -0.14 14.33 9.40
C SER A 36 -0.01 15.35 10.54
N ILE A 37 0.05 14.88 11.79
CA ILE A 37 0.24 15.73 12.97
C ILE A 37 1.61 16.42 12.92
N ILE A 38 2.67 15.70 12.57
CA ILE A 38 4.03 16.26 12.43
C ILE A 38 4.08 17.31 11.31
N ALA A 39 3.39 17.07 10.19
CA ALA A 39 3.32 17.98 9.06
C ALA A 39 2.38 19.19 9.27
N GLY A 40 1.69 19.28 10.42
CA GLY A 40 0.77 20.37 10.74
C GLY A 40 -0.51 20.36 9.88
N VAL A 41 -0.85 19.23 9.27
CA VAL A 41 -2.05 19.05 8.43
C VAL A 41 -3.07 18.14 9.11
N ASP A 42 -4.34 18.29 8.72
CA ASP A 42 -5.39 17.41 9.24
C ASP A 42 -5.08 15.93 8.96
N PRO A 43 -5.22 15.02 9.95
CA PRO A 43 -4.98 13.57 9.81
C PRO A 43 -5.72 12.91 8.64
N LYS A 44 -6.84 13.51 8.23
CA LYS A 44 -7.61 13.07 7.07
C LYS A 44 -6.79 13.12 5.78
N VAL A 45 -5.93 14.13 5.64
CA VAL A 45 -5.10 14.32 4.44
C VAL A 45 -4.09 13.18 4.30
N GLY A 46 -3.41 12.77 5.37
CA GLY A 46 -2.47 11.65 5.34
C GLY A 46 -3.15 10.32 5.02
N LEU A 47 -4.35 10.09 5.56
CA LEU A 47 -5.12 8.88 5.24
C LEU A 47 -5.55 8.84 3.76
N TYR A 48 -6.04 9.96 3.22
CA TYR A 48 -6.41 10.03 1.80
C TYR A 48 -5.20 9.88 0.87
N ALA A 49 -4.06 10.45 1.24
CA ALA A 49 -2.81 10.31 0.48
C ALA A 49 -2.35 8.84 0.44
N SER A 50 -2.27 8.18 1.60
CA SER A 50 -1.86 6.77 1.69
C SER A 50 -2.81 5.85 0.91
N PHE A 51 -4.13 6.07 0.99
CA PHE A 51 -5.10 5.28 0.23
C PHE A 51 -4.94 5.47 -1.28
N SER A 52 -4.83 6.73 -1.73
CA SER A 52 -4.73 7.05 -3.16
C SER A 52 -3.46 6.46 -3.79
N ILE A 53 -2.32 6.54 -3.07
CA ILE A 53 -1.05 5.98 -3.53
C ILE A 53 -1.10 4.46 -3.56
N ALA A 54 -1.66 3.81 -2.53
CA ALA A 54 -1.80 2.36 -2.48
C ALA A 54 -2.63 1.83 -3.67
N VAL A 55 -3.73 2.50 -4.00
CA VAL A 55 -4.58 2.17 -5.15
C VAL A 55 -3.82 2.37 -6.47
N LEU A 56 -3.17 3.51 -6.65
CA LEU A 56 -2.41 3.80 -7.87
C LEU A 56 -1.26 2.80 -8.09
N CYS A 57 -0.50 2.50 -7.04
CA CYS A 57 0.62 1.54 -7.11
C CYS A 57 0.14 0.10 -7.26
N ALA A 58 -1.06 -0.27 -6.79
CA ALA A 58 -1.63 -1.59 -7.04
C ALA A 58 -1.87 -1.84 -8.55
N PHE A 59 -2.20 -0.79 -9.31
CA PHE A 59 -2.42 -0.90 -10.77
C PHE A 59 -1.18 -0.62 -11.61
N THR A 60 -0.36 0.35 -11.20
CA THR A 60 0.77 0.85 -12.01
C THR A 60 2.15 0.43 -11.50
N GLY A 61 2.21 -0.25 -10.35
CA GLY A 61 3.46 -0.65 -9.69
C GLY A 61 4.24 -1.71 -10.47
N GLY A 62 5.53 -1.45 -10.69
CA GLY A 62 6.43 -2.36 -11.41
C GLY A 62 6.86 -3.61 -10.63
N ARG A 63 6.58 -3.67 -9.32
CA ARG A 63 6.96 -4.80 -8.44
C ARG A 63 5.79 -5.26 -7.57
N PRO A 64 5.18 -6.42 -7.90
CA PRO A 64 4.13 -7.03 -7.09
C PRO A 64 4.60 -7.28 -5.65
N GLY A 65 3.76 -6.94 -4.67
CA GLY A 65 4.06 -7.08 -3.24
C GLY A 65 4.81 -5.90 -2.60
N MET A 66 5.11 -4.84 -3.35
CA MET A 66 5.64 -3.59 -2.77
C MET A 66 4.49 -2.75 -2.20
N ILE A 67 4.67 -2.25 -0.98
CA ILE A 67 3.72 -1.38 -0.29
C ILE A 67 4.17 0.05 -0.47
N SER A 68 3.29 0.90 -1.02
CA SER A 68 3.56 2.31 -1.22
C SER A 68 2.49 3.12 -0.48
N ALA A 69 2.93 3.86 0.53
CA ALA A 69 2.09 4.70 1.38
C ALA A 69 2.83 5.99 1.75
N ALA A 70 2.16 6.93 2.43
CA ALA A 70 2.78 8.17 2.86
C ALA A 70 3.74 7.92 4.02
N THR A 71 5.05 8.03 3.76
CA THR A 71 6.12 7.96 4.78
C THR A 71 6.71 9.35 4.98
N ALA A 72 7.00 9.76 6.21
CA ALA A 72 7.89 10.91 6.41
C ALA A 72 9.33 10.47 6.14
N ALA A 73 10.06 11.28 5.38
CA ALA A 73 11.50 11.17 5.21
C ALA A 73 12.24 11.55 6.50
#